data_AF-A0A2N5IA95-F1
#
_entry.id   AF-A0A2N5IA95-F1
#
_cell.length_a   1.000
_cell.length_b   1.000
_cell.length_c   1.000
_cell.angle_alpha   90.00
_cell.angle_beta   90.00
_cell.angle_gamma   90.00
#
_symmetry.space_group_name_H-M   'P 1'
#
loop_
_entity.id
_entity.type
_entity.pdbx_description
1 polymer ?
#
loop_
_entity_poly.entity_id
_entity_poly.type
_entity_poly.pdbx_seq_one_letter_code
_entity_poly.pdbx_strand_id
1 'polypeptide(L)'
;MKNKGGNKQMRNSHLYQYLKGLRKAQGSQKDNVTVTTANVKNRKEKGQKVLLTAMSLMLSAGIFLPFGEQVAEASSLTHVIQKGDTLYKVANEYHVSVDKLKQANKLSSNTIYVGKKLVIPGQTAPVQTTAPKKVTSPSTSKSIYNPKVPMKKEQQEYLYKLTQQRGLDYKKTLALIKTESTFNPNALGGSNYGLMQINKVNHASLAKTLKTANKPYDPYINMNWGTYMLSDLYKYWKGRGLTGTKLDQYVWSSYNRGLGGAKKYGIKTSYVNKMNANVKYINNLF
;
A
#
# COMPACT_ATOMS: atom_id res chain seq x y z
N MET A 1 33.88 17.03 -28.25
CA MET A 1 34.15 16.73 -26.82
C MET A 1 32.88 16.20 -26.15
N LYS A 2 33.03 15.17 -25.30
CA LYS A 2 31.96 14.41 -24.64
C LYS A 2 31.20 15.28 -23.61
N ASN A 3 29.88 15.36 -23.69
CA ASN A 3 29.06 15.79 -22.55
C ASN A 3 28.49 14.57 -21.81
N LYS A 4 29.25 14.05 -20.83
CA LYS A 4 28.91 12.89 -19.99
C LYS A 4 28.46 13.32 -18.57
N GLY A 5 27.62 14.36 -18.46
CA GLY A 5 27.19 14.91 -17.16
C GLY A 5 25.96 14.25 -16.50
N GLY A 6 25.04 13.66 -17.27
CA GLY A 6 23.69 13.33 -16.77
C GLY A 6 23.52 12.03 -15.95
N ASN A 7 24.54 11.18 -15.82
CA ASN A 7 24.38 9.80 -15.32
C ASN A 7 25.12 9.48 -14.01
N LYS A 8 25.60 10.48 -13.26
CA LYS A 8 26.33 10.25 -11.99
C LYS A 8 25.42 10.33 -10.76
N GLN A 9 24.36 11.17 -10.77
CA GLN A 9 23.44 11.33 -9.64
C GLN A 9 22.47 10.15 -9.44
N MET A 10 22.02 9.49 -10.52
CA MET A 10 21.12 8.32 -10.43
C MET A 10 21.79 7.08 -9.82
N ARG A 11 23.13 6.97 -9.89
CA ARG A 11 23.88 5.79 -9.43
C ARG A 11 24.00 5.68 -7.91
N ASN A 12 23.76 6.76 -7.16
CA ASN A 12 23.92 6.82 -5.70
C ASN A 12 22.59 6.85 -4.93
N SER A 13 21.50 6.54 -5.61
CA SER A 13 20.12 6.61 -5.12
C SER A 13 19.78 5.46 -4.14
N HIS A 14 19.13 5.73 -2.99
CA HIS A 14 18.85 4.70 -1.96
C HIS A 14 17.90 3.59 -2.47
N LEU A 15 16.86 3.92 -3.26
CA LEU A 15 16.00 2.94 -3.95
C LEU A 15 16.69 2.37 -5.19
N TYR A 16 17.59 3.08 -5.89
CA TYR A 16 18.39 2.47 -6.95
C TYR A 16 19.34 1.41 -6.40
N GLN A 17 20.01 1.67 -5.27
CA GLN A 17 20.87 0.70 -4.59
C GLN A 17 20.06 -0.44 -3.99
N TYR A 18 18.88 -0.16 -3.46
CA TYR A 18 17.94 -1.17 -2.99
C TYR A 18 17.35 -2.02 -4.13
N LEU A 19 16.80 -1.43 -5.19
CA LEU A 19 16.25 -2.13 -6.36
C LEU A 19 17.35 -2.87 -7.14
N LYS A 20 18.56 -2.30 -7.27
CA LYS A 20 19.72 -2.98 -7.85
C LYS A 20 20.17 -4.14 -6.96
N GLY A 21 20.14 -3.97 -5.64
CA GLY A 21 20.39 -5.03 -4.67
C GLY A 21 19.38 -6.17 -4.76
N LEU A 22 18.09 -5.84 -4.89
CA LEU A 22 17.02 -6.81 -5.10
C LEU A 22 17.15 -7.52 -6.46
N ARG A 23 17.37 -6.79 -7.56
CA ARG A 23 17.58 -7.37 -8.90
C ARG A 23 18.77 -8.33 -8.94
N LYS A 24 19.89 -7.97 -8.30
CA LYS A 24 21.06 -8.85 -8.19
C LYS A 24 20.80 -10.10 -7.33
N ALA A 25 19.97 -9.99 -6.30
CA ALA A 25 19.61 -11.13 -5.45
C ALA A 25 18.62 -12.09 -6.13
N GLN A 26 17.69 -11.57 -6.94
CA GLN A 26 16.76 -12.39 -7.73
C GLN A 26 17.43 -13.07 -8.94
N GLY A 27 18.56 -12.55 -9.43
CA GLY A 27 19.34 -13.17 -10.50
C GLY A 27 20.05 -14.47 -10.11
N SER A 28 20.07 -14.83 -8.83
CA SER A 28 20.67 -16.08 -8.32
C SER A 28 19.64 -17.20 -8.07
N GLN A 29 18.37 -16.97 -8.45
CA GLN A 29 17.24 -17.89 -8.23
C GLN A 29 16.49 -18.08 -9.55
N LYS A 30 17.23 -18.29 -10.65
CA LYS A 30 16.70 -18.61 -11.98
C LYS A 30 17.14 -20.00 -12.38
N ASP A 31 16.76 -21.00 -11.60
CA ASP A 31 16.59 -22.37 -12.06
C ASP A 31 15.38 -22.91 -11.28
N ASN A 32 14.43 -23.52 -11.99
CA ASN A 32 13.14 -24.07 -11.52
C ASN A 32 11.92 -23.11 -11.45
N VAL A 33 11.46 -22.58 -12.60
CA VAL A 33 10.02 -22.47 -12.90
C VAL A 33 9.81 -22.58 -14.42
N THR A 34 9.83 -23.81 -14.93
CA THR A 34 9.10 -24.17 -16.15
C THR A 34 7.89 -24.99 -15.67
N VAL A 35 6.73 -24.88 -16.34
CA VAL A 35 5.39 -25.40 -15.94
C VAL A 35 4.64 -24.35 -15.11
N THR A 36 3.68 -23.56 -15.62
CA THR A 36 2.42 -24.00 -16.23
C THR A 36 1.78 -22.81 -16.96
N THR A 37 1.86 -22.76 -18.29
CA THR A 37 1.14 -21.79 -19.13
C THR A 37 0.26 -22.55 -20.11
N ALA A 38 -0.76 -23.26 -19.60
CA ALA A 38 -1.68 -24.02 -20.47
C ALA A 38 -3.18 -23.93 -20.09
N ASN A 39 -3.57 -23.38 -18.93
CA ASN A 39 -4.95 -23.52 -18.43
C ASN A 39 -5.84 -22.26 -18.38
N VAL A 40 -5.48 -21.17 -19.08
CA VAL A 40 -6.28 -19.91 -19.04
C VAL A 40 -7.07 -19.64 -20.33
N LYS A 41 -6.77 -20.29 -21.46
CA LYS A 41 -7.43 -20.00 -22.75
C LYS A 41 -8.77 -20.71 -22.97
N ASN A 42 -9.05 -21.84 -22.33
CA ASN A 42 -10.23 -22.67 -22.66
C ASN A 42 -11.54 -22.37 -21.89
N ARG A 43 -11.60 -21.32 -21.06
CA ARG A 43 -12.85 -20.94 -20.36
C ARG A 43 -13.65 -19.80 -21.00
N LYS A 44 -13.08 -19.06 -21.95
CA LYS A 44 -13.75 -17.88 -22.54
C LYS A 44 -14.62 -18.19 -23.77
N GLU A 45 -14.34 -19.25 -24.53
CA GLU A 45 -15.10 -19.55 -25.76
C GLU A 45 -16.36 -20.40 -25.56
N LYS A 46 -16.42 -21.23 -24.49
CA LYS A 46 -17.62 -22.05 -24.22
C LYS A 46 -18.83 -21.22 -23.75
N GLY A 47 -18.63 -20.06 -23.14
CA GLY A 47 -19.72 -19.19 -22.69
C GLY A 47 -20.38 -18.35 -23.78
N GLN A 48 -19.66 -18.01 -24.85
CA GLN A 48 -20.21 -17.20 -25.95
C GLN A 48 -20.95 -18.04 -27.01
N LYS A 49 -20.59 -19.31 -27.19
CA LYS A 49 -21.25 -20.19 -28.17
C LYS A 49 -22.59 -20.76 -27.70
N VAL A 50 -22.85 -20.84 -26.40
CA VAL A 50 -24.16 -21.27 -25.87
C VAL A 50 -25.23 -20.18 -26.10
N LEU A 51 -24.82 -18.91 -26.20
CA LEU A 51 -25.75 -17.79 -26.33
C LEU A 51 -26.29 -17.59 -27.76
N LEU A 52 -25.53 -17.99 -28.80
CA LEU A 52 -25.98 -17.82 -30.18
C LEU A 52 -26.86 -18.97 -30.71
N THR A 53 -26.76 -20.19 -30.17
CA THR A 53 -27.53 -21.34 -30.70
C THR A 53 -28.97 -21.41 -30.15
N ALA A 54 -29.28 -20.71 -29.06
CA ALA A 54 -30.62 -20.69 -28.48
C ALA A 54 -31.61 -19.75 -29.20
N MET A 55 -31.15 -18.90 -30.13
CA MET A 55 -31.97 -17.88 -30.80
C MET A 55 -32.53 -18.27 -32.18
N SER A 56 -32.42 -19.53 -32.62
CA SER A 56 -32.91 -19.94 -33.95
C SER A 56 -33.95 -21.06 -33.96
N LEU A 57 -34.63 -21.34 -32.83
CA LEU A 57 -35.66 -22.38 -32.76
C LEU A 57 -37.03 -21.92 -32.21
N MET A 58 -37.29 -20.61 -32.11
CA MET A 58 -38.59 -20.10 -31.63
C MET A 58 -39.28 -19.12 -32.58
N LEU A 59 -39.47 -19.54 -33.84
CA LEU A 59 -40.46 -18.95 -34.76
C LEU A 59 -41.43 -20.04 -35.24
N SER A 60 -42.39 -20.48 -34.42
CA SER A 60 -43.63 -21.14 -34.92
C SER A 60 -44.73 -21.42 -33.89
N ALA A 61 -44.75 -20.77 -32.72
CA ALA A 61 -45.87 -20.91 -31.80
C ALA A 61 -46.14 -19.56 -31.14
N GLY A 62 -47.19 -18.87 -31.62
CA GLY A 62 -47.59 -17.54 -31.16
C GLY A 62 -48.06 -17.51 -29.71
N ILE A 63 -47.11 -17.61 -28.77
CA ILE A 63 -47.33 -17.39 -27.35
C ILE A 63 -46.67 -16.06 -26.99
N PHE A 64 -47.48 -15.01 -26.91
CA PHE A 64 -47.05 -13.72 -26.39
C PHE A 64 -46.99 -13.81 -24.86
N LEU A 65 -45.81 -14.13 -24.32
CA LEU A 65 -45.49 -13.85 -22.92
C LEU A 65 -45.01 -12.40 -22.84
N PRO A 66 -45.58 -11.54 -21.97
CA PRO A 66 -45.03 -10.21 -21.76
C PRO A 66 -43.74 -10.41 -20.96
N PHE A 67 -42.61 -10.56 -21.65
CA PHE A 67 -41.31 -10.44 -21.02
C PHE A 67 -41.10 -8.94 -20.77
N GLY A 68 -41.59 -8.47 -19.63
CA GLY A 68 -41.20 -7.17 -19.11
C GLY A 68 -39.68 -7.19 -18.95
N GLU A 69 -38.99 -6.50 -19.85
CA GLU A 69 -37.58 -6.20 -19.73
C GLU A 69 -37.44 -5.24 -18.54
N GLN A 70 -37.37 -5.82 -17.33
CA GLN A 70 -36.96 -5.08 -16.14
C GLN A 70 -35.49 -4.73 -16.34
N VAL A 71 -35.26 -3.54 -16.88
CA VAL A 71 -33.97 -2.86 -16.79
C VAL A 71 -33.74 -2.58 -15.31
N ALA A 72 -33.12 -3.52 -14.61
CA ALA A 72 -32.69 -3.31 -13.24
C ALA A 72 -31.67 -2.16 -13.24
N GLU A 73 -32.09 -0.98 -12.78
CA GLU A 73 -31.15 0.09 -12.46
C GLU A 73 -30.10 -0.48 -11.51
N ALA A 74 -28.85 -0.57 -11.97
CA ALA A 74 -27.74 -0.98 -11.13
C ALA A 74 -27.56 0.08 -10.04
N SER A 75 -28.19 -0.13 -8.88
CA SER A 75 -28.06 0.75 -7.73
C SER A 75 -26.60 0.76 -7.28
N SER A 76 -25.88 1.83 -7.62
CA SER A 76 -24.48 2.00 -7.22
C SER A 76 -24.37 2.17 -5.70
N LEU A 77 -23.49 1.41 -5.05
CA LEU A 77 -23.22 1.57 -3.63
C LEU A 77 -22.66 2.98 -3.35
N THR A 78 -23.18 3.68 -2.35
CA THR A 78 -22.68 5.00 -1.95
C THR A 78 -22.20 5.00 -0.50
N HIS A 79 -21.06 5.64 -0.24
CA HIS A 79 -20.52 5.90 1.09
C HIS A 79 -20.77 7.35 1.50
N VAL A 80 -21.32 7.60 2.68
CA VAL A 80 -21.47 8.96 3.23
C VAL A 80 -20.19 9.32 3.96
N ILE A 81 -19.51 10.35 3.47
CA ILE A 81 -18.21 10.80 3.98
C ILE A 81 -18.37 11.24 5.44
N GLN A 82 -17.61 10.62 6.32
CA GLN A 82 -17.55 10.89 7.74
C GLN A 82 -16.35 11.77 8.08
N LYS A 83 -16.39 12.37 9.28
CA LYS A 83 -15.27 13.17 9.79
C LYS A 83 -14.02 12.29 9.89
N GLY A 84 -12.97 12.67 9.18
CA GLY A 84 -11.69 11.95 9.16
C GLY A 84 -11.49 11.02 7.98
N ASP A 85 -12.46 10.93 7.07
CA ASP A 85 -12.29 10.19 5.82
C ASP A 85 -11.31 10.86 4.88
N THR A 86 -10.65 10.02 4.08
CA THR A 86 -9.88 10.42 2.91
C THR A 86 -10.24 9.49 1.77
N LEU A 87 -10.05 9.93 0.52
CA LEU A 87 -10.28 9.03 -0.63
C LEU A 87 -9.49 7.74 -0.53
N TYR A 88 -8.30 7.76 0.07
CA TYR A 88 -7.52 6.55 0.30
C TYR A 88 -8.20 5.61 1.30
N LYS A 89 -8.68 6.13 2.44
CA LYS A 89 -9.39 5.32 3.45
C LYS A 89 -10.62 4.67 2.85
N VAL A 90 -11.45 5.45 2.16
CA VAL A 90 -12.70 4.97 1.53
C VAL A 90 -12.38 3.99 0.40
N ALA A 91 -11.45 4.32 -0.49
CA ALA A 91 -11.06 3.41 -1.57
C ALA A 91 -10.58 2.06 -1.04
N ASN A 92 -9.79 2.06 0.04
CA ASN A 92 -9.29 0.85 0.65
C ASN A 92 -10.39 0.05 1.37
N GLU A 93 -11.33 0.71 2.06
CA GLU A 93 -12.49 0.07 2.71
C GLU A 93 -13.33 -0.72 1.71
N TYR A 94 -13.52 -0.15 0.52
CA TYR A 94 -14.31 -0.78 -0.54
C TYR A 94 -13.49 -1.56 -1.57
N HIS A 95 -12.19 -1.77 -1.31
CA HIS A 95 -11.26 -2.49 -2.19
C HIS A 95 -11.20 -1.95 -3.64
N VAL A 96 -11.39 -0.65 -3.81
CA VAL A 96 -11.25 0.06 -5.10
C VAL A 96 -9.96 0.89 -5.12
N SER A 97 -9.51 1.33 -6.30
CA SER A 97 -8.42 2.30 -6.36
C SER A 97 -8.95 3.71 -6.14
N VAL A 98 -8.12 4.59 -5.57
CA VAL A 98 -8.43 6.03 -5.45
C VAL A 98 -8.77 6.62 -6.83
N ASP A 99 -8.05 6.25 -7.88
CA ASP A 99 -8.31 6.75 -9.24
C ASP A 99 -9.68 6.33 -9.78
N LYS A 100 -10.09 5.08 -9.55
CA LYS A 100 -11.43 4.61 -9.94
C LYS A 100 -12.51 5.33 -9.12
N LEU A 101 -12.27 5.49 -7.82
CA LEU A 101 -13.17 6.20 -6.94
C LEU A 101 -13.32 7.67 -7.35
N LYS A 102 -12.23 8.33 -7.76
CA LYS A 102 -12.25 9.70 -8.30
C LYS A 102 -12.99 9.78 -9.63
N GLN A 103 -12.73 8.86 -10.57
CA GLN A 103 -13.43 8.82 -11.85
C GLN A 103 -14.94 8.64 -11.66
N ALA A 104 -15.35 7.70 -10.81
CA ALA A 104 -16.76 7.44 -10.51
C ALA A 104 -17.48 8.66 -9.91
N ASN A 105 -16.74 9.54 -9.23
CA ASN A 105 -17.28 10.72 -8.54
C ASN A 105 -16.92 12.05 -9.21
N LYS A 106 -16.34 12.01 -10.43
CA LYS A 106 -15.88 13.21 -11.18
C LYS A 106 -14.98 14.15 -10.36
N LEU A 107 -14.17 13.60 -9.46
CA LEU A 107 -13.29 14.37 -8.59
C LEU A 107 -11.95 14.66 -9.28
N SER A 108 -11.61 15.94 -9.43
CA SER A 108 -10.29 16.38 -9.92
C SER A 108 -9.20 16.32 -8.83
N SER A 109 -9.57 16.56 -7.56
CA SER A 109 -8.67 16.59 -6.41
C SER A 109 -8.87 15.43 -5.44
N ASN A 110 -8.12 15.40 -4.34
CA ASN A 110 -8.31 14.42 -3.26
C ASN A 110 -9.17 14.94 -2.11
N THR A 111 -9.72 16.16 -2.25
CA THR A 111 -10.54 16.80 -1.24
C THR A 111 -11.94 16.19 -1.26
N ILE A 112 -12.41 15.78 -0.10
CA ILE A 112 -13.77 15.28 0.13
C ILE A 112 -14.37 15.99 1.33
N TYR A 113 -15.69 16.16 1.34
CA TYR A 113 -16.41 16.94 2.34
C TYR A 113 -17.34 16.05 3.15
N VAL A 114 -17.28 16.19 4.47
CA VAL A 114 -18.14 15.45 5.41
C VAL A 114 -19.61 15.65 5.06
N GLY A 115 -20.38 14.57 5.14
CA GLY A 115 -21.81 14.52 4.80
C GLY A 115 -22.11 14.39 3.31
N LYS A 116 -21.11 14.50 2.42
CA LYS A 116 -21.30 14.23 0.99
C LYS A 116 -21.25 12.73 0.70
N LYS A 117 -21.95 12.29 -0.34
CA LYS A 117 -21.94 10.91 -0.81
C LYS A 117 -20.81 10.68 -1.81
N LEU A 118 -20.22 9.50 -1.73
CA LEU A 118 -19.19 9.02 -2.64
C LEU A 118 -19.66 7.70 -3.27
N VAL A 119 -19.84 7.68 -4.58
CA VAL A 119 -20.17 6.51 -5.39
C VAL A 119 -19.00 5.53 -5.37
N ILE A 120 -19.25 4.29 -4.98
CA ILE A 120 -18.25 3.24 -4.90
C ILE A 120 -18.29 2.41 -6.21
N PRO A 121 -17.29 2.50 -7.09
CA PRO A 121 -17.33 1.82 -8.38
C PRO A 121 -17.19 0.30 -8.23
N GLY A 122 -17.97 -0.46 -8.99
CA GLY A 122 -17.87 -1.92 -9.05
C GLY A 122 -18.48 -2.66 -7.85
N GLN A 123 -19.23 -1.96 -7.00
CA GLN A 123 -20.10 -2.58 -6.00
C GLN A 123 -21.55 -2.23 -6.29
N THR A 124 -22.37 -3.25 -6.58
CA THR A 124 -23.83 -3.13 -6.59
C THR A 124 -24.32 -3.15 -5.15
N ALA A 125 -25.19 -2.21 -4.78
CA ALA A 125 -25.77 -2.19 -3.44
C ALA A 125 -26.43 -3.55 -3.16
N PRO A 126 -26.17 -4.20 -2.00
CA PRO A 126 -26.89 -5.41 -1.65
C PRO A 126 -28.36 -5.05 -1.42
N VAL A 127 -29.26 -5.80 -2.07
CA VAL A 127 -30.70 -5.76 -1.78
C VAL A 127 -30.87 -6.11 -0.31
N GLN A 128 -31.42 -5.18 0.47
CA GLN A 128 -31.62 -5.35 1.90
C GLN A 128 -32.62 -6.47 2.16
N THR A 129 -32.22 -7.46 2.95
CA THR A 129 -33.16 -8.33 3.66
C THR A 129 -32.65 -8.53 5.08
N THR A 130 -33.41 -7.95 6.02
CA THR A 130 -33.52 -8.24 7.47
C THR A 130 -32.28 -8.11 8.38
N ALA A 131 -32.41 -7.15 9.32
CA ALA A 131 -31.86 -7.03 10.68
C ALA A 131 -30.32 -7.18 10.89
N PRO A 132 -29.65 -6.18 11.49
CA PRO A 132 -28.21 -6.24 11.75
C PRO A 132 -27.94 -7.26 12.87
N LYS A 133 -27.48 -8.46 12.48
CA LYS A 133 -26.86 -9.40 13.40
C LYS A 133 -25.53 -8.77 13.85
N LYS A 134 -25.55 -8.20 15.06
CA LYS A 134 -24.40 -7.70 15.80
C LYS A 134 -23.31 -8.78 15.79
N VAL A 135 -22.38 -8.67 14.85
CA VAL A 135 -21.16 -9.49 14.86
C VAL A 135 -20.34 -8.97 16.03
N THR A 136 -20.38 -9.74 17.12
CA THR A 136 -19.55 -9.57 18.30
C THR A 136 -18.09 -9.50 17.89
N SER A 137 -17.58 -8.28 17.77
CA SER A 137 -16.16 -8.01 17.70
C SER A 137 -15.53 -8.45 19.03
N PRO A 138 -14.43 -9.22 19.05
CA PRO A 138 -13.77 -9.56 20.29
C PRO A 138 -13.32 -8.29 21.00
N SER A 139 -13.68 -8.19 22.27
CA SER A 139 -13.35 -7.13 23.21
C SER A 139 -11.83 -7.05 23.49
N THR A 140 -11.38 -5.89 23.95
CA THR A 140 -10.05 -5.54 24.52
C THR A 140 -8.86 -5.27 23.57
N SER A 141 -9.00 -4.34 22.61
CA SER A 141 -7.82 -3.70 22.02
C SER A 141 -7.34 -2.53 22.91
N LYS A 142 -6.23 -2.75 23.62
CA LYS A 142 -5.42 -1.69 24.24
C LYS A 142 -5.20 -0.60 23.18
N SER A 143 -5.65 0.64 23.44
CA SER A 143 -5.62 1.73 22.45
C SER A 143 -4.25 1.87 21.81
N ILE A 144 -4.14 1.59 20.51
CA ILE A 144 -2.92 1.79 19.69
C ILE A 144 -2.58 3.27 19.51
N TYR A 145 -3.52 4.16 19.85
CA TYR A 145 -3.35 5.60 19.81
C TYR A 145 -2.73 6.06 21.11
N ASN A 146 -1.70 6.89 20.98
CA ASN A 146 -1.08 7.56 22.10
C ASN A 146 -0.94 9.06 21.82
N PRO A 147 -1.56 9.95 22.62
CA PRO A 147 -1.48 11.39 22.42
C PRO A 147 -0.07 11.97 22.62
N LYS A 148 0.82 11.25 23.32
CA LYS A 148 2.23 11.67 23.52
C LYS A 148 3.11 11.39 22.30
N VAL A 149 2.65 10.59 21.34
CA VAL A 149 3.30 10.47 20.04
C VAL A 149 2.87 11.68 19.21
N PRO A 150 3.79 12.55 18.74
CA PRO A 150 3.45 13.79 18.03
C PRO A 150 3.07 13.52 16.57
N MET A 151 2.06 12.67 16.38
CA MET A 151 1.39 12.35 15.13
C MET A 151 -0.12 12.40 15.37
N LYS A 152 -0.89 12.85 14.39
CA LYS A 152 -2.36 12.84 14.48
C LYS A 152 -2.86 11.40 14.70
N LYS A 153 -3.99 11.24 15.40
CA LYS A 153 -4.60 9.93 15.67
C LYS A 153 -4.78 9.12 14.39
N GLU A 154 -5.24 9.77 13.32
CA GLU A 154 -5.47 9.12 12.03
C GLU A 154 -4.17 8.65 11.36
N GLN A 155 -3.06 9.35 11.59
CA GLN A 155 -1.75 8.95 11.07
C GLN A 155 -1.19 7.76 11.84
N GLN A 156 -1.40 7.72 13.16
CA GLN A 156 -1.03 6.57 14.01
C GLN A 156 -1.82 5.31 13.65
N GLU A 157 -3.14 5.44 13.51
CA GLU A 157 -4.02 4.35 13.07
C GLU A 157 -3.67 3.85 11.66
N TYR A 158 -3.38 4.78 10.75
CA TYR A 158 -2.97 4.44 9.39
C TYR A 158 -1.62 3.70 9.39
N LEU A 159 -0.64 4.19 10.14
CA LEU A 159 0.65 3.53 10.29
C LEU A 159 0.47 2.11 10.85
N TYR A 160 -0.33 1.95 11.90
CA TYR A 160 -0.66 0.65 12.48
C TYR A 160 -1.26 -0.31 11.44
N LYS A 161 -2.22 0.15 10.61
CA LYS A 161 -2.77 -0.67 9.52
C LYS A 161 -1.69 -1.09 8.52
N LEU A 162 -0.81 -0.16 8.11
CA LEU A 162 0.29 -0.49 7.20
C LEU A 162 1.26 -1.50 7.83
N THR A 163 1.53 -1.41 9.13
CA THR A 163 2.43 -2.36 9.79
C THR A 163 1.82 -3.76 9.87
N GLN A 164 0.54 -3.87 10.19
CA GLN A 164 -0.16 -5.17 10.17
C GLN A 164 -0.15 -5.80 8.77
N GLN A 165 -0.49 -5.03 7.73
CA GLN A 165 -0.50 -5.51 6.34
C GLN A 165 0.87 -5.97 5.83
N ARG A 166 1.94 -5.44 6.42
CA ARG A 166 3.32 -5.64 5.95
C ARG A 166 4.15 -6.54 6.86
N GLY A 167 3.56 -7.07 7.93
CA GLY A 167 4.26 -7.86 8.94
C GLY A 167 5.36 -7.08 9.65
N LEU A 168 5.12 -5.79 9.92
CA LEU A 168 6.06 -4.89 10.61
C LEU A 168 5.61 -4.69 12.05
N ASP A 169 6.57 -4.37 12.92
CA ASP A 169 6.30 -3.94 14.29
C ASP A 169 5.95 -2.45 14.32
N TYR A 170 4.78 -2.12 14.89
CA TYR A 170 4.27 -0.76 14.97
C TYR A 170 5.19 0.18 15.78
N LYS A 171 5.63 -0.24 16.98
CA LYS A 171 6.45 0.60 17.87
C LYS A 171 7.84 0.84 17.27
N LYS A 172 8.46 -0.18 16.64
CA LYS A 172 9.73 -0.02 15.90
C LYS A 172 9.58 0.90 14.69
N THR A 173 8.42 0.88 14.03
CA THR A 173 8.15 1.76 12.89
C THR A 173 7.95 3.21 13.35
N LEU A 174 7.27 3.45 14.47
CA LEU A 174 7.23 4.77 15.12
C LEU A 174 8.64 5.26 15.51
N ALA A 175 9.48 4.37 16.06
CA ALA A 175 10.87 4.70 16.39
C ALA A 175 11.70 5.06 15.15
N LEU A 176 11.44 4.40 14.01
CA LEU A 176 12.04 4.76 12.73
C LEU A 176 11.61 6.16 12.28
N ILE A 177 10.31 6.49 12.31
CA ILE A 177 9.81 7.83 11.98
C ILE A 177 10.43 8.89 12.89
N LYS A 178 10.54 8.61 14.20
CA LYS A 178 11.23 9.49 15.15
C LYS A 178 12.69 9.71 14.75
N THR A 179 13.40 8.63 14.41
CA THR A 179 14.81 8.68 14.01
C THR A 179 15.02 9.49 12.74
N GLU A 180 14.10 9.39 11.79
CA GLU A 180 14.23 10.03 10.48
C GLU A 180 13.80 11.50 10.48
N SER A 181 12.69 11.84 11.13
CA SER A 181 12.07 13.18 11.00
C SER A 181 11.67 13.83 12.30
N THR A 182 11.83 13.14 13.44
CA THR A 182 11.20 13.55 14.71
C THR A 182 9.70 13.80 14.51
N PHE A 183 9.04 12.94 13.71
CA PHE A 183 7.62 13.03 13.35
C PHE A 183 7.21 14.26 12.54
N ASN A 184 8.15 15.01 11.96
CA ASN A 184 7.82 16.16 11.12
C ASN A 184 7.50 15.71 9.67
N PRO A 185 6.24 15.84 9.20
CA PRO A 185 5.87 15.45 7.84
C PRO A 185 6.48 16.33 6.74
N ASN A 186 6.99 17.51 7.09
CA ASN A 186 7.65 18.46 6.19
C ASN A 186 9.18 18.40 6.29
N ALA A 187 9.74 17.42 7.01
CA ALA A 187 11.19 17.30 7.18
C ALA A 187 11.91 17.13 5.83
N LEU A 188 13.01 17.88 5.65
CA LEU A 188 13.89 17.82 4.49
C LEU A 188 15.34 17.59 4.93
N GLY A 189 15.84 16.36 4.76
CA GLY A 189 17.23 15.98 5.02
C GLY A 189 18.00 15.86 3.72
N GLY A 190 18.45 16.99 3.16
CA GLY A 190 19.10 17.02 1.85
C GLY A 190 18.14 16.63 0.73
N SER A 191 18.29 15.41 0.18
CA SER A 191 17.36 14.86 -0.84
C SER A 191 16.32 13.91 -0.26
N ASN A 192 16.12 13.89 1.05
CA ASN A 192 15.20 12.99 1.75
C ASN A 192 14.00 13.74 2.31
N TYR A 193 12.79 13.18 2.16
CA TYR A 193 11.54 13.91 2.34
C TYR A 193 10.61 13.23 3.35
N GLY A 194 9.98 14.05 4.19
CA GLY A 194 8.85 13.70 5.05
C GLY A 194 9.15 12.78 6.22
N LEU A 195 8.08 12.17 6.76
CA LEU A 195 8.10 11.39 8.01
C LEU A 195 9.18 10.30 8.06
N MET A 196 9.37 9.59 6.95
CA MET A 196 10.28 8.46 6.82
C MET A 196 11.50 8.78 5.97
N GLN A 197 11.76 10.06 5.70
CA GLN A 197 12.93 10.57 4.96
C GLN A 197 13.20 9.80 3.66
N ILE A 198 12.18 9.70 2.81
CA ILE A 198 12.28 8.96 1.56
C ILE A 198 13.07 9.80 0.55
N ASN A 199 14.17 9.23 0.04
CA ASN A 199 15.02 9.91 -0.92
C ASN A 199 14.28 10.21 -2.25
N LYS A 200 14.48 11.40 -2.82
CA LYS A 200 13.86 11.90 -4.08
C LYS A 200 13.94 10.92 -5.23
N VAL A 201 15.09 10.29 -5.36
CA VAL A 201 15.40 9.29 -6.38
C VAL A 201 14.48 8.06 -6.33
N ASN A 202 13.78 7.85 -5.22
CA ASN A 202 12.86 6.74 -5.01
C ASN A 202 11.44 7.08 -5.46
N HIS A 203 11.09 8.37 -5.47
CA HIS A 203 9.71 8.84 -5.50
C HIS A 203 8.94 8.39 -6.73
N ALA A 204 9.52 8.55 -7.93
CA ALA A 204 8.84 8.18 -9.17
C ALA A 204 8.52 6.68 -9.25
N SER A 205 9.47 5.83 -8.85
CA SER A 205 9.25 4.39 -8.85
C SER A 205 8.24 3.97 -7.78
N LEU A 206 8.30 4.56 -6.58
CA LEU A 206 7.35 4.23 -5.51
C LEU A 206 5.94 4.71 -5.85
N ALA A 207 5.80 5.91 -6.39
CA ALA A 207 4.53 6.44 -6.90
C ALA A 207 3.92 5.48 -7.92
N LYS A 208 4.71 5.02 -8.90
CA LYS A 208 4.26 4.06 -9.90
C LYS A 208 3.91 2.69 -9.30
N THR A 209 4.80 2.11 -8.49
CA THR A 209 4.63 0.78 -7.89
C THR A 209 3.41 0.71 -6.98
N LEU A 210 3.22 1.74 -6.16
CA LEU A 210 2.15 1.79 -5.15
C LEU A 210 0.91 2.53 -5.64
N LYS A 211 0.89 2.95 -6.91
CA LYS A 211 -0.20 3.69 -7.55
C LYS A 211 -0.65 4.89 -6.71
N THR A 212 0.33 5.68 -6.26
CA THR A 212 0.10 6.91 -5.49
C THR A 212 0.52 8.12 -6.29
N ALA A 213 0.00 9.30 -5.93
CA ALA A 213 0.57 10.55 -6.41
C ALA A 213 2.03 10.70 -5.98
N ASN A 214 2.82 11.46 -6.74
CA ASN A 214 4.18 11.81 -6.38
C ASN A 214 4.20 13.05 -5.46
N LYS A 215 3.72 12.88 -4.22
CA LYS A 215 3.62 13.94 -3.20
C LYS A 215 4.37 13.51 -1.93
N PRO A 216 5.70 13.68 -1.87
CA PRO A 216 6.52 13.06 -0.82
C PRO A 216 6.33 13.67 0.59
N TYR A 217 5.76 14.87 0.70
CA TYR A 217 5.40 15.49 1.98
C TYR A 217 3.99 15.10 2.46
N ASP A 218 3.17 14.46 1.62
CA ASP A 218 1.91 13.89 2.10
C ASP A 218 2.24 12.75 3.07
N PRO A 219 1.86 12.84 4.36
CA PRO A 219 2.28 11.89 5.37
C PRO A 219 1.76 10.48 5.11
N TYR A 220 0.59 10.33 4.47
CA TYR A 220 0.00 9.02 4.16
C TYR A 220 0.75 8.35 3.00
N ILE A 221 1.13 9.11 1.99
CA ILE A 221 1.97 8.63 0.88
C ILE A 221 3.36 8.28 1.40
N ASN A 222 3.96 9.17 2.19
CA ASN A 222 5.30 8.98 2.74
C ASN A 222 5.41 7.72 3.62
N MET A 223 4.45 7.52 4.54
CA MET A 223 4.37 6.30 5.35
C MET A 223 4.13 5.06 4.49
N ASN A 224 3.27 5.14 3.46
CA ASN A 224 3.02 4.02 2.55
C ASN A 224 4.32 3.58 1.85
N TRP A 225 5.08 4.54 1.34
CA TRP A 225 6.36 4.33 0.67
C TRP A 225 7.43 3.78 1.61
N GLY A 226 7.62 4.40 2.77
CA GLY A 226 8.67 3.99 3.71
C GLY A 226 8.43 2.61 4.31
N THR A 227 7.19 2.29 4.69
CA THR A 227 6.87 0.96 5.23
C THR A 227 6.89 -0.12 4.15
N TYR A 228 6.58 0.20 2.88
CA TYR A 228 6.80 -0.73 1.76
C TYR A 228 8.28 -1.11 1.63
N MET A 229 9.16 -0.11 1.60
CA MET A 229 10.61 -0.33 1.55
C MET A 229 11.11 -1.11 2.79
N LEU A 230 10.62 -0.78 3.98
CA LEU A 230 11.01 -1.44 5.23
C LEU A 230 10.60 -2.92 5.24
N SER A 231 9.38 -3.25 4.81
CA SER A 231 8.87 -4.63 4.74
C SER A 231 9.74 -5.51 3.87
N ASP A 232 10.13 -5.02 2.69
CA ASP A 232 10.96 -5.77 1.78
C ASP A 232 12.41 -5.94 2.29
N LEU A 233 12.95 -4.98 3.05
CA LEU A 233 14.23 -5.17 3.76
C LEU A 233 14.11 -6.31 4.78
N TYR A 234 13.03 -6.35 5.56
CA TYR A 234 12.76 -7.46 6.48
C TYR A 234 12.67 -8.80 5.72
N LYS A 235 11.92 -8.87 4.62
CA LYS A 235 11.83 -10.08 3.79
C LYS A 235 13.20 -10.52 3.26
N TYR A 236 14.00 -9.57 2.75
CA TYR A 236 15.32 -9.86 2.19
C TYR A 236 16.28 -10.49 3.21
N TRP A 237 16.34 -9.92 4.41
CA TRP A 237 17.26 -10.37 5.47
C TRP A 237 16.76 -11.62 6.19
N LYS A 238 15.43 -11.73 6.38
CA LYS A 238 14.80 -12.95 6.90
C LYS A 238 15.04 -14.14 5.96
N GLY A 239 14.94 -13.92 4.65
CA GLY A 239 15.29 -14.93 3.63
C GLY A 239 16.76 -15.34 3.61
N ARG A 240 17.62 -14.67 4.39
CA ARG A 240 19.04 -15.03 4.61
C ARG A 240 19.28 -15.61 6.00
N GLY A 241 18.23 -16.05 6.68
CA GLY A 241 18.32 -16.67 8.01
C GLY A 241 18.56 -15.68 9.14
N LEU A 242 18.54 -14.36 8.90
CA LEU A 242 18.62 -13.40 10.02
C LEU A 242 17.30 -13.37 10.78
N THR A 243 17.39 -13.42 12.11
CA THR A 243 16.26 -13.36 13.04
C THR A 243 16.58 -12.43 14.22
N GLY A 244 15.55 -12.12 15.02
CA GLY A 244 15.68 -11.35 16.26
C GLY A 244 16.40 -10.01 16.10
N THR A 245 17.21 -9.66 17.10
CA THR A 245 17.96 -8.39 17.13
C THR A 245 18.88 -8.22 15.93
N LYS A 246 19.52 -9.30 15.46
CA LYS A 246 20.44 -9.22 14.32
C LYS A 246 19.70 -8.87 13.03
N LEU A 247 18.49 -9.40 12.83
CA LEU A 247 17.61 -9.01 11.73
C LEU A 247 17.30 -7.51 11.78
N ASP A 248 16.84 -7.01 12.92
CA ASP A 248 16.53 -5.58 13.09
C ASP A 248 17.74 -4.68 12.78
N GLN A 249 18.92 -5.04 13.30
CA GLN A 249 20.16 -4.29 13.05
C GLN A 249 20.52 -4.20 11.57
N TYR A 250 20.41 -5.31 10.83
CA TYR A 250 20.68 -5.33 9.39
C TYR A 250 19.61 -4.59 8.60
N VAL A 251 18.34 -4.68 8.99
CA VAL A 251 17.24 -3.95 8.35
C VAL A 251 17.42 -2.45 8.53
N TRP A 252 17.62 -1.97 9.77
CA TRP A 252 17.79 -0.54 10.05
C TRP A 252 19.05 0.02 9.39
N SER A 253 20.14 -0.75 9.40
CA SER A 253 21.34 -0.40 8.65
C SER A 253 21.04 -0.29 7.16
N SER A 254 20.30 -1.24 6.59
CA SER A 254 19.93 -1.22 5.17
C SER A 254 19.00 -0.06 4.82
N TYR A 255 18.14 0.35 5.74
CA TYR A 255 17.28 1.52 5.56
C TYR A 255 18.13 2.80 5.47
N ASN A 256 19.09 2.96 6.40
CA ASN A 256 19.95 4.13 6.49
C ASN A 256 20.97 4.26 5.34
N ARG A 257 21.70 3.18 5.00
CA ARG A 257 22.82 3.22 4.04
C ARG A 257 22.55 2.43 2.76
N GLY A 258 21.30 2.04 2.54
CA GLY A 258 20.90 1.17 1.44
C GLY A 258 21.33 -0.29 1.65
N LEU A 259 20.64 -1.20 0.95
CA LEU A 259 20.90 -2.63 1.04
C LEU A 259 22.34 -3.00 0.64
N GLY A 260 22.85 -2.43 -0.45
CA GLY A 260 24.23 -2.65 -0.89
C GLY A 260 25.26 -2.18 0.14
N GLY A 261 24.99 -1.05 0.80
CA GLY A 261 25.84 -0.52 1.87
C GLY A 261 25.87 -1.43 3.09
N ALA A 262 24.71 -1.96 3.51
CA ALA A 262 24.64 -2.92 4.61
C ALA A 262 25.32 -4.26 4.29
N LYS A 263 25.24 -4.73 3.04
CA LYS A 263 25.98 -5.93 2.59
C LYS A 263 27.49 -5.72 2.62
N LYS A 264 27.97 -4.55 2.19
CA LYS A 264 29.40 -4.25 2.08
C LYS A 264 30.04 -3.90 3.43
N TYR A 265 29.33 -3.14 4.26
CA TYR A 265 29.86 -2.53 5.47
C TYR A 265 29.18 -3.04 6.75
N GLY A 266 28.33 -4.06 6.65
CA GLY A 266 27.60 -4.63 7.78
C GLY A 266 26.68 -3.63 8.48
N ILE A 267 26.67 -3.70 9.81
CA ILE A 267 25.81 -2.91 10.69
C ILE A 267 26.31 -1.45 10.78
N LYS A 268 25.38 -0.48 10.72
CA LYS A 268 25.64 0.94 11.04
C LYS A 268 25.40 1.15 12.54
N THR A 269 26.39 0.84 13.37
CA THR A 269 26.27 0.90 14.84
C THR A 269 25.69 2.23 15.34
N SER A 270 26.17 3.36 14.82
CA SER A 270 25.65 4.67 15.25
C SER A 270 24.18 4.91 14.92
N TYR A 271 23.66 4.35 13.84
CA TYR A 271 22.24 4.44 13.49
C TYR A 271 21.40 3.43 14.28
N VAL A 272 21.90 2.20 14.46
CA VAL A 272 21.27 1.19 15.31
C VAL A 272 21.13 1.68 16.76
N ASN A 273 22.13 2.35 17.32
CA ASN A 273 22.07 2.88 18.68
C ASN A 273 20.98 3.95 18.81
N LYS A 274 20.84 4.84 17.81
CA LYS A 274 19.73 5.81 17.75
C LYS A 274 18.37 5.12 17.66
N MET A 275 18.26 4.09 16.82
CA MET A 275 17.03 3.28 16.71
C MET A 275 16.67 2.62 18.04
N ASN A 276 17.63 1.98 18.72
CA ASN A 276 17.40 1.34 20.02
C ASN A 276 16.93 2.36 21.08
N ALA A 277 17.57 3.53 21.15
CA ALA A 277 17.16 4.60 22.06
C ALA A 277 15.72 5.06 21.76
N ASN A 278 15.37 5.22 20.48
CA ASN A 278 14.03 5.60 20.07
C ASN A 278 12.99 4.49 20.28
N VAL A 279 13.36 3.21 20.12
CA VAL A 279 12.48 2.07 20.48
C VAL A 279 12.18 2.08 21.97
N LYS A 280 13.19 2.28 22.83
CA LYS A 280 13.00 2.42 24.28
C LYS A 280 12.07 3.59 24.61
N TYR A 281 12.31 4.75 24.00
CA TYR A 281 11.45 5.92 24.15
C TYR A 281 9.99 5.61 23.77
N ILE A 282 9.74 5.01 22.60
CA ILE A 282 8.38 4.67 22.16
C ILE A 282 7.74 3.63 23.07
N ASN A 283 8.49 2.61 23.50
CA ASN A 283 7.98 1.63 24.45
C ASN A 283 7.52 2.28 25.76
N ASN A 284 8.26 3.26 26.27
CA ASN A 284 7.87 3.99 27.50
C ASN A 284 6.61 4.84 27.34
N LEU A 285 6.16 5.13 26.10
CA LEU A 285 4.90 5.81 25.89
C LEU A 285 3.70 4.85 26.06
N PHE A 286 3.85 3.56 25.78
CA PHE A 286 2.78 2.56 25.60
C PHE A 286 2.86 1.37 26.57
#